data_AF-A0A1Y2L5W1-F1
#
_entry.id   AF-A0A1Y2L5W1-F1
#
_cell.length_a   1.000
_cell.length_b   1.000
_cell.length_c   1.000
_cell.angle_alpha   90.00
_cell.angle_beta   90.00
_cell.angle_gamma   90.00
#
_symmetry.space_group_name_H-M   'P 1'
#
loop_
_entity.id
_entity.type
_entity.pdbx_description
1 polymer ?
#
loop_
_entity_poly.entity_id
_entity_poly.type
_entity_poly.pdbx_seq_one_letter_code
_entity_poly.pdbx_strand_id
1 'polypeptide(L)'
;MVEMSNVEISNSSPSSEPAAMSRLLNETARAWTRSFGVRSEIAEDRLVNELRAALRDDMVGAVAKGNLQDMLDEAAHSAIATWLSHVTGDEATHGANKFAMLRCAFLSANQTKGWCDRFLDRNQSCHDLNMALQAQMMLPTPARQERVMPRQTLETRAS
;
A
#
# COMPACT_ATOMS: atom_id res chain seq x y z
N MET A 1 -35.33 -4.94 42.32
CA MET A 1 -35.03 -3.50 42.29
C MET A 1 -33.52 -3.42 42.02
N VAL A 2 -33.07 -3.60 40.76
CA VAL A 2 -32.86 -2.55 39.73
C VAL A 2 -32.10 -1.38 40.36
N GLU A 3 -30.80 -1.20 40.15
CA GLU A 3 -30.11 -0.50 39.03
C GLU A 3 -28.72 -0.13 39.63
N MET A 4 -27.59 0.11 38.97
CA MET A 4 -27.14 0.01 37.59
C MET A 4 -25.60 0.04 37.62
N SER A 5 -24.99 -0.59 36.63
CA SER A 5 -23.58 -0.55 36.29
C SER A 5 -23.07 0.88 36.09
N ASN A 6 -21.94 1.23 36.69
CA ASN A 6 -21.10 2.33 36.18
C ASN A 6 -19.75 1.75 35.77
N VAL A 7 -19.75 1.23 34.54
CA VAL A 7 -18.55 1.03 33.74
C VAL A 7 -17.94 2.41 33.57
N GLU A 8 -16.85 2.68 34.29
CA GLU A 8 -16.02 3.84 34.01
C GLU A 8 -15.49 3.68 32.60
N ILE A 9 -16.05 4.51 31.72
CA ILE A 9 -15.67 4.70 30.34
C ILE A 9 -14.16 4.96 30.34
N SER A 10 -13.41 3.95 29.91
CA SER A 10 -12.02 4.12 29.48
C SER A 10 -12.06 5.04 28.28
N ASN A 11 -12.04 6.35 28.54
CA ASN A 11 -11.68 7.38 27.59
C ASN A 11 -10.24 7.08 27.17
N SER A 12 -10.12 6.26 26.13
CA SER A 12 -8.91 6.12 25.35
C SER A 12 -8.55 7.51 24.87
N SER A 13 -7.56 8.10 25.55
CA SER A 13 -7.01 9.40 25.18
C SER A 13 -6.65 9.36 23.70
N PRO A 14 -6.95 10.39 22.89
CA PRO A 14 -6.32 10.50 21.59
C PRO A 14 -4.83 10.59 21.87
N SER A 15 -4.11 9.49 21.65
CA SER A 15 -2.65 9.45 21.71
C SER A 15 -2.17 10.64 20.88
N SER A 16 -1.53 11.62 21.51
CA SER A 16 -0.98 12.78 20.80
C SER A 16 0.20 12.28 19.96
N GLU A 17 -0.11 11.72 18.80
CA GLU A 17 0.88 11.33 17.82
C GLU A 17 1.69 12.58 17.46
N PRO A 18 3.03 12.55 17.61
CA PRO A 18 3.86 13.70 17.26
C PRO A 18 3.59 14.14 15.83
N ALA A 19 3.48 15.44 15.56
CA ALA A 19 3.17 15.95 14.23
C ALA A 19 4.16 15.45 13.15
N ALA A 20 5.43 15.22 13.53
CA ALA A 20 6.44 14.61 12.66
C ALA A 20 6.11 13.15 12.30
N MET A 21 5.64 12.36 13.28
CA MET A 21 5.21 10.97 13.05
C MET A 21 3.99 10.94 12.11
N SER A 22 3.01 11.81 12.35
CA SER A 22 1.83 11.90 11.50
C SER A 22 2.16 12.26 10.05
N ARG A 23 3.11 13.17 9.83
CA ARG A 23 3.62 13.47 8.49
C ARG A 23 4.28 12.26 7.85
N LEU A 24 5.15 11.55 8.58
CA LEU A 24 5.84 10.37 8.08
C LEU A 24 4.88 9.26 7.66
N LEU A 25 3.85 9.00 8.47
CA LEU A 25 2.78 8.05 8.16
C LEU A 25 2.06 8.43 6.87
N ASN A 26 1.64 9.69 6.75
CA ASN A 26 0.94 10.19 5.57
C ASN A 26 1.81 10.15 4.31
N GLU A 27 3.09 10.51 4.41
CA GLU A 27 4.03 10.47 3.30
C GLU A 27 4.31 9.04 2.82
N THR A 28 4.53 8.12 3.76
CA THR A 28 4.71 6.70 3.45
C THR A 28 3.46 6.12 2.80
N ALA A 29 2.28 6.36 3.37
CA ALA A 29 1.02 5.89 2.81
C ALA A 29 0.81 6.42 1.38
N ARG A 30 1.04 7.72 1.15
CA ARG A 30 0.96 8.35 -0.19
C ARG A 30 1.95 7.75 -1.18
N ALA A 31 3.18 7.49 -0.75
CA ALA A 31 4.19 6.89 -1.64
C ALA A 31 3.74 5.50 -2.10
N TRP A 32 3.27 4.68 -1.16
CA TRP A 32 2.81 3.32 -1.44
C TRP A 32 1.53 3.28 -2.29
N THR A 33 0.49 4.06 -1.97
CA THR A 33 -0.74 4.11 -2.78
C THR A 33 -0.45 4.58 -4.21
N ARG A 34 0.38 5.62 -4.37
CA ARG A 34 0.81 6.10 -5.70
C ARG A 34 1.61 5.07 -6.47
N SER A 35 2.36 4.21 -5.79
CA SER A 35 3.07 3.12 -6.45
C SER A 35 2.09 2.15 -7.15
N PHE A 36 0.85 2.03 -6.67
CA PHE A 36 -0.24 1.27 -7.32
C PHE A 36 -1.09 2.13 -8.26
N GLY A 37 -0.67 3.36 -8.55
CA GLY A 37 -1.43 4.30 -9.37
C GLY A 37 -2.74 4.74 -8.74
N VAL A 38 -2.88 4.57 -7.42
CA VAL A 38 -4.05 4.97 -6.62
C VAL A 38 -3.84 6.41 -6.14
N ARG A 39 -4.86 7.24 -6.34
CA ARG A 39 -4.95 8.61 -5.81
C ARG A 39 -6.34 8.75 -5.19
N SER A 40 -6.47 8.31 -3.94
CA SER A 40 -7.71 8.33 -3.18
C SER A 40 -7.39 8.58 -1.72
N GLU A 41 -7.99 9.60 -1.14
CA GLU A 41 -7.80 9.95 0.27
C GLU A 41 -8.27 8.81 1.18
N ILE A 42 -9.37 8.13 0.82
CA ILE A 42 -9.90 6.98 1.56
C ILE A 42 -8.87 5.83 1.61
N ALA A 43 -8.20 5.56 0.49
CA ALA A 43 -7.17 4.53 0.41
C ALA A 43 -5.91 4.91 1.20
N GLU A 44 -5.50 6.17 1.15
CA GLU A 44 -4.40 6.71 1.94
C GLU A 44 -4.69 6.57 3.44
N ASP A 45 -5.87 6.99 3.90
CA ASP A 45 -6.28 6.91 5.31
C ASP A 45 -6.32 5.46 5.83
N ARG A 46 -6.80 4.51 5.01
CA ARG A 46 -6.76 3.08 5.35
C ARG A 46 -5.34 2.60 5.58
N LEU A 47 -4.41 2.95 4.69
CA LEU A 47 -3.01 2.56 4.85
C LEU A 47 -2.38 3.24 6.08
N VAL A 48 -2.66 4.52 6.32
CA VAL A 48 -2.22 5.23 7.53
C VAL A 48 -2.69 4.50 8.80
N ASN A 49 -3.92 3.98 8.83
CA ASN A 49 -4.43 3.23 9.97
C ASN A 49 -3.70 1.90 10.19
N GLU A 50 -3.36 1.17 9.13
CA GLU A 50 -2.54 -0.05 9.21
C GLU A 50 -1.12 0.27 9.71
N LEU A 51 -0.50 1.33 9.18
CA LEU A 51 0.83 1.77 9.63
C LEU A 51 0.81 2.19 11.11
N ARG A 52 -0.23 2.90 11.54
CA ARG A 52 -0.40 3.28 12.95
C ARG A 52 -0.60 2.05 13.84
N ALA A 53 -1.30 1.02 13.36
CA ALA A 53 -1.45 -0.23 14.09
C ALA A 53 -0.09 -0.94 14.25
N ALA A 54 0.66 -1.11 13.16
CA ALA A 54 2.00 -1.70 13.19
C ALA A 54 2.95 -0.94 14.13
N LEU A 55 2.89 0.39 14.11
CA LEU A 55 3.69 1.21 15.03
C LEU A 55 3.31 0.99 16.49
N ARG A 56 2.03 0.79 16.83
CA ARG A 56 1.65 0.49 18.23
C ARG A 56 2.20 -0.85 18.68
N ASP A 57 2.22 -1.83 17.79
CA ASP A 57 2.64 -3.19 18.09
C ASP A 57 4.17 -3.30 18.26
N ASP A 58 4.97 -2.46 17.58
CA ASP A 58 6.45 -2.49 17.65
C ASP A 58 7.11 -1.13 17.99
N MET A 59 6.38 -0.24 18.67
CA MET A 59 6.81 1.15 18.92
C MET A 59 8.16 1.25 19.64
N VAL A 60 8.39 0.36 20.60
CA VAL A 60 9.59 0.37 21.46
C VAL A 60 10.80 -0.20 20.72
N GLY A 61 10.60 -1.21 19.85
CA GLY A 61 11.67 -1.80 19.04
C GLY A 61 12.11 -0.92 17.88
N ALA A 62 11.17 -0.23 17.23
CA ALA A 62 11.38 0.65 16.08
C ALA A 62 12.31 1.82 16.40
N VAL A 63 11.97 2.53 17.47
CA VAL A 63 12.62 3.80 17.85
C VAL A 63 14.02 3.54 18.38
N ALA A 64 14.22 2.42 19.10
CA ALA A 64 15.53 2.02 19.62
C ALA A 64 16.56 1.67 18.53
N LYS A 65 16.11 1.21 17.36
CA LYS A 65 16.97 0.79 16.24
C LYS A 65 17.21 1.88 15.18
N GLY A 66 16.55 3.03 15.31
CA GLY A 66 16.65 4.12 14.33
C GLY A 66 16.10 3.77 12.93
N ASN A 67 15.31 2.69 12.80
CA ASN A 67 14.89 2.15 11.51
C ASN A 67 13.39 2.30 11.23
N LEU A 68 12.85 3.46 11.60
CA LEU A 68 11.40 3.72 11.55
C LEU A 68 10.84 3.68 10.12
N GLN A 69 11.57 4.20 9.13
CA GLN A 69 11.11 4.21 7.74
C GLN A 69 11.02 2.80 7.17
N ASP A 70 12.06 1.97 7.33
CA ASP A 70 12.03 0.58 6.86
C ASP A 70 10.92 -0.23 7.53
N MET A 71 10.65 0.03 8.81
CA MET A 71 9.50 -0.58 9.49
C MET A 71 8.17 -0.17 8.86
N LEU A 72 8.00 1.12 8.56
CA LEU A 72 6.78 1.60 7.92
C LEU A 72 6.64 1.05 6.49
N ASP A 73 7.75 0.91 5.76
CA ASP A 73 7.76 0.30 4.43
C ASP A 73 7.41 -1.19 4.50
N GLU A 74 7.94 -1.93 5.47
CA GLU A 74 7.59 -3.34 5.69
C GLU A 74 6.12 -3.49 6.12
N ALA A 75 5.63 -2.59 7.00
CA ALA A 75 4.23 -2.57 7.41
C ALA A 75 3.30 -2.25 6.24
N ALA A 76 3.67 -1.31 5.37
CA ALA A 76 2.91 -1.00 4.15
C ALA A 76 2.90 -2.20 3.19
N HIS A 77 4.07 -2.81 2.96
CA HIS A 77 4.20 -4.00 2.14
C HIS A 77 3.31 -5.13 2.67
N SER A 78 3.40 -5.43 3.97
CA SER A 78 2.61 -6.48 4.63
C SER A 78 1.12 -6.20 4.55
N ALA A 79 0.67 -4.98 4.83
CA ALA A 79 -0.75 -4.61 4.77
C ALA A 79 -1.33 -4.78 3.35
N ILE A 80 -0.61 -4.33 2.33
CA ILE A 80 -1.02 -4.46 0.93
C ILE A 80 -0.95 -5.92 0.47
N ALA A 81 0.10 -6.66 0.84
CA ALA A 81 0.24 -8.08 0.52
C ALA A 81 -0.89 -8.91 1.14
N THR A 82 -1.25 -8.62 2.39
CA THR A 82 -2.38 -9.25 3.09
C THR A 82 -3.70 -8.95 2.39
N TRP A 83 -3.94 -7.70 2.01
CA TRP A 83 -5.13 -7.35 1.23
C TRP A 83 -5.15 -8.03 -0.14
N LEU A 84 -4.01 -8.11 -0.84
CA LEU A 84 -3.91 -8.84 -2.11
C LEU A 84 -4.12 -10.35 -1.94
N SER A 85 -3.69 -10.94 -0.82
CA SER A 85 -4.01 -12.34 -0.45
C SER A 85 -5.52 -12.50 -0.33
N HIS A 86 -6.19 -11.59 0.39
CA HIS A 86 -7.64 -11.59 0.49
C HIS A 86 -8.35 -11.45 -0.87
N VAL A 87 -7.85 -10.57 -1.74
CA VAL A 87 -8.39 -10.38 -3.10
C VAL A 87 -8.25 -11.65 -3.94
N THR A 88 -7.06 -12.25 -3.92
CA THR A 88 -6.70 -13.34 -4.85
C THR A 88 -7.05 -14.74 -4.31
N GLY A 89 -7.19 -14.88 -3.00
CA GLY A 89 -7.25 -16.16 -2.30
C GLY A 89 -5.91 -16.90 -2.22
N ASP A 90 -4.79 -16.20 -2.44
CA ASP A 90 -3.44 -16.78 -2.50
C ASP A 90 -2.51 -16.14 -1.46
N GLU A 91 -2.04 -16.93 -0.49
CA GLU A 91 -1.16 -16.45 0.58
C GLU A 91 0.28 -16.12 0.11
N ALA A 92 0.66 -16.52 -1.12
CA ALA A 92 1.98 -16.27 -1.68
C ALA A 92 2.23 -14.79 -2.05
N THR A 93 1.27 -13.89 -1.83
CA THR A 93 1.38 -12.44 -2.14
C THR A 93 2.46 -11.71 -1.36
N HIS A 94 2.92 -12.26 -0.24
CA HIS A 94 4.02 -11.70 0.56
C HIS A 94 5.40 -11.87 -0.09
N GLY A 95 5.52 -12.78 -1.07
CA GLY A 95 6.76 -12.97 -1.81
C GLY A 95 7.02 -11.81 -2.79
N ALA A 96 8.23 -11.24 -2.78
CA ALA A 96 8.59 -10.08 -3.60
C ALA A 96 8.22 -10.22 -5.09
N ASN A 97 8.43 -11.41 -5.68
CA ASN A 97 8.09 -11.66 -7.07
C ASN A 97 6.57 -11.63 -7.32
N LYS A 98 5.77 -12.30 -6.47
CA LYS A 98 4.31 -12.34 -6.60
C LYS A 98 3.72 -10.96 -6.35
N PHE A 99 4.19 -10.26 -5.32
CA PHE A 99 3.79 -8.89 -5.02
C PHE A 99 4.04 -7.96 -6.21
N ALA A 100 5.24 -8.00 -6.81
CA ALA A 100 5.58 -7.19 -7.97
C ALA A 100 4.69 -7.50 -9.18
N MET A 101 4.41 -8.77 -9.45
CA MET A 101 3.49 -9.17 -10.53
C MET A 101 2.07 -8.66 -10.29
N LEU A 102 1.55 -8.80 -9.06
CA LEU A 102 0.22 -8.32 -8.69
C LEU A 102 0.12 -6.80 -8.76
N ARG A 103 1.18 -6.08 -8.38
CA ARG A 103 1.26 -4.63 -8.56
C ARG A 103 1.16 -4.24 -10.04
N CYS A 104 1.91 -4.91 -10.92
CA CYS A 104 1.81 -4.67 -12.37
C CYS A 104 0.41 -5.00 -12.91
N ALA A 105 -0.16 -6.14 -12.53
CA ALA A 105 -1.51 -6.53 -12.91
C ALA A 105 -2.55 -5.50 -12.44
N PHE A 106 -2.42 -5.01 -11.21
CA PHE A 106 -3.29 -3.99 -10.64
C PHE A 106 -3.18 -2.66 -11.41
N LEU A 107 -1.97 -2.22 -11.76
CA LEU A 107 -1.77 -1.01 -12.56
C LEU A 107 -2.45 -1.10 -13.92
N SER A 108 -2.39 -2.26 -14.57
CA SER A 108 -3.08 -2.50 -15.84
C SER A 108 -4.59 -2.61 -15.68
N ALA A 109 -5.08 -3.24 -14.60
CA ALA A 109 -6.51 -3.33 -14.31
C ALA A 109 -7.12 -1.99 -13.87
N ASN A 110 -6.33 -1.10 -13.25
CA ASN A 110 -6.76 0.19 -12.70
C ASN A 110 -6.49 1.38 -13.63
N GLN A 111 -6.50 1.18 -14.94
CA GLN A 111 -6.36 2.27 -15.93
C GLN A 111 -7.52 3.27 -15.85
N THR A 112 -8.75 2.79 -15.64
CA THR A 112 -9.96 3.60 -15.50
C THR A 112 -10.15 4.21 -14.11
N LYS A 113 -9.24 3.93 -13.17
CA LYS A 113 -9.28 4.41 -11.77
C LYS A 113 -10.48 3.94 -10.94
N GLY A 114 -11.24 2.96 -11.41
CA GLY A 114 -12.40 2.40 -10.70
C GLY A 114 -12.07 1.64 -9.41
N TRP A 115 -10.80 1.29 -9.17
CA TRP A 115 -10.37 0.54 -7.99
C TRP A 115 -9.71 1.42 -6.92
N CYS A 116 -9.55 2.72 -7.17
CA CYS A 116 -8.84 3.62 -6.26
C CYS A 116 -9.49 3.67 -4.87
N ASP A 117 -10.81 3.87 -4.79
CA ASP A 117 -11.52 3.96 -3.51
C ASP A 117 -11.74 2.59 -2.83
N ARG A 118 -11.63 1.50 -3.61
CA ARG A 118 -11.74 0.13 -3.11
C ARG A 118 -10.39 -0.44 -2.66
N PHE A 119 -9.30 0.30 -2.89
CA PHE A 119 -7.96 -0.11 -2.46
C PHE A 119 -7.91 -0.24 -0.93
N LEU A 120 -7.38 -1.36 -0.46
CA LEU A 120 -7.36 -1.75 0.96
C LEU A 120 -8.74 -1.85 1.62
N ASP A 121 -9.84 -1.92 0.85
CA ASP A 121 -11.16 -2.21 1.41
C ASP A 121 -11.28 -3.72 1.68
N ARG A 122 -11.40 -4.11 2.95
CA ARG A 122 -11.60 -5.50 3.37
C ARG A 122 -13.08 -5.88 3.47
N ASN A 123 -13.99 -4.91 3.41
CA ASN A 123 -15.41 -5.13 3.63
C ASN A 123 -16.20 -5.33 2.33
N GLN A 124 -15.56 -5.09 1.18
CA GLN A 124 -16.19 -5.22 -0.12
C GLN A 124 -15.79 -6.50 -0.83
N SER A 125 -16.73 -7.06 -1.61
CA SER A 125 -16.42 -8.18 -2.50
C SER A 125 -15.31 -7.80 -3.48
N CYS A 126 -14.22 -8.55 -3.43
CA CYS A 126 -13.06 -8.40 -4.28
C CYS A 126 -13.09 -9.33 -5.52
N HIS A 127 -14.21 -10.01 -5.77
CA HIS A 127 -14.33 -11.01 -6.85
C HIS A 127 -14.03 -10.42 -8.23
N ASP A 128 -14.64 -9.27 -8.55
CA ASP A 128 -14.43 -8.57 -9.82
C ASP A 128 -12.98 -8.12 -10.00
N LEU A 129 -12.33 -7.67 -8.91
CA LEU A 129 -10.93 -7.29 -8.92
C LEU A 129 -10.04 -8.52 -9.15
N ASN A 130 -10.32 -9.64 -8.48
CA ASN A 130 -9.57 -10.88 -8.67
C ASN A 130 -9.63 -11.34 -10.13
N MET A 131 -10.83 -11.34 -10.73
CA MET A 131 -11.02 -11.68 -12.15
C MET A 131 -10.21 -10.74 -13.06
N ALA A 132 -10.22 -9.43 -12.78
CA ALA A 132 -9.43 -8.46 -13.52
C ALA A 132 -7.92 -8.70 -13.37
N LEU A 133 -7.44 -8.97 -12.16
CA LEU A 133 -6.02 -9.27 -11.89
C LEU A 133 -5.57 -10.55 -12.61
N GLN A 134 -6.36 -11.62 -12.52
CA GLN A 134 -6.08 -12.88 -13.21
C GLN A 134 -6.04 -12.69 -14.73
N ALA A 135 -7.00 -11.95 -15.29
CA ALA A 135 -7.00 -11.63 -16.72
C ALA A 135 -5.70 -10.91 -17.13
N GLN A 136 -5.25 -9.92 -16.35
CA GLN A 136 -4.01 -9.20 -16.63
C GLN A 136 -2.76 -10.09 -16.47
N MET A 137 -2.77 -11.03 -15.53
CA MET A 137 -1.66 -11.98 -15.34
C MET A 137 -1.58 -13.05 -16.43
N MET A 138 -2.69 -13.34 -17.12
CA MET A 138 -2.75 -14.28 -18.24
C MET A 138 -2.42 -13.63 -19.59
N LEU A 139 -2.35 -12.29 -19.65
CA LEU A 139 -1.94 -11.62 -20.89
C LEU A 139 -0.46 -11.89 -21.15
N PRO A 140 -0.07 -12.23 -22.40
CA PRO A 140 1.33 -12.34 -22.75
C PRO A 140 2.00 -11.01 -22.42
N THR A 141 3.12 -11.07 -21.71
CA THR A 141 3.91 -9.90 -21.36
C THR A 141 4.11 -9.09 -22.64
N PRO A 142 3.65 -7.83 -22.73
CA PRO A 142 3.72 -7.08 -23.96
C PRO A 142 5.17 -7.12 -24.44
N ALA A 143 5.37 -7.58 -25.68
CA ALA A 143 6.69 -7.68 -26.27
C ALA A 143 7.38 -6.34 -26.05
N ARG A 144 8.53 -6.38 -25.36
CA ARG A 144 9.32 -5.20 -25.03
C ARG A 144 9.64 -4.53 -26.37
N GLN A 145 8.87 -3.53 -26.78
CA GLN A 145 9.31 -2.66 -27.84
C GLN A 145 10.55 -2.01 -27.27
N GLU A 146 11.72 -2.44 -27.74
CA GLU A 146 12.96 -1.77 -27.48
C GLU A 146 12.73 -0.32 -27.89
N ARG A 147 12.50 0.54 -26.89
CA ARG A 147 12.69 1.97 -27.06
C ARG A 147 14.16 2.12 -27.31
N VAL A 148 14.56 1.99 -28.57
CA VAL A 148 15.86 2.40 -29.07
C VAL A 148 15.95 3.87 -28.68
N MET A 149 16.66 4.14 -27.60
CA MET A 149 16.99 5.52 -27.26
C MET A 149 17.84 6.03 -28.42
N PRO A 150 17.44 7.12 -29.09
CA PRO A 150 18.32 7.73 -30.08
C PRO A 150 19.60 8.13 -29.34
N ARG A 151 20.71 7.49 -29.68
CA ARG A 151 22.03 7.89 -29.19
C ARG A 151 22.24 9.32 -29.63
N GLN A 152 22.12 10.27 -28.69
CA GLN A 152 22.59 11.62 -28.91
C GLN A 152 24.10 11.55 -29.09
N THR A 153 24.56 11.65 -30.33
CA THR A 153 25.97 11.86 -30.63
C THR A 153 26.34 13.26 -30.14
N LEU A 154 27.22 13.31 -29.14
CA LEU A 154 27.91 14.53 -28.73
C LEU A 154 28.79 14.99 -29.90
N GLU A 155 28.31 15.94 -30.70
CA GLU A 155 29.17 16.66 -31.63
C GLU A 155 30.21 17.42 -30.81
N THR A 156 31.46 16.97 -30.92
CA THR A 156 32.59 17.63 -30.29
C THR A 156 32.82 18.93 -31.06
N ARG A 157 32.38 20.06 -30.50
CA ARG A 157 32.76 21.39 -31.00
C ARG A 157 34.24 21.60 -30.70
N ALA A 158 35.08 21.36 -31.69
CA ALA A 158 36.42 21.92 -31.77
C ALA A 158 36.39 23.06 -32.79
N SER A 159 36.44 24.30 -32.31
CA SER A 159 36.88 25.51 -33.03
C SER A 159 37.09 26.63 -32.02
#